data_AF-A0A0G1VJX7-F1
#
_entry.id   AF-A0A0G1VJX7-F1
#
_cell.length_a   1.000
_cell.length_b   1.000
_cell.length_c   1.000
_cell.angle_alpha   90.00
_cell.angle_beta   90.00
_cell.angle_gamma   90.00
#
_symmetry.space_group_name_H-M   'P 1'
#
loop_
_entity.id
_entity.type
_entity.pdbx_description
1 polymer ?
#
loop_
_entity_poly.entity_id
_entity_poly.type
_entity_poly.pdbx_seq_one_letter_code
_entity_poly.pdbx_strand_id
1 'polypeptide(L)'
;MGIGEKMKIAHNATLDFFKQRKGDLVAVLPFSDSALFGEGTPFTTDRQYVEETTRLIGPGSSTAIGDGILGGLWLILRDIYVTKNMRVDGLAMPQFSDIIKSFDPENVDRQRVFQNQLGRQFGALDGSFIVLVTDGESNMGISPTLAVHFAIGMHLPVYVIKIEEEASKEIGEQVSRDVPEFVADLEAGGGAYFRATFPSDIERMYKKIDELRPTRVRTQTIVEQHSYRYELNIAILFLLLFAALVRGVYLVIE
;
A
#
# COMPACT_ATOMS: atom_id res chain seq x y z
N MET A 1 -3.73 12.40 24.85
CA MET A 1 -2.70 11.54 24.21
C MET A 1 -1.97 12.39 23.19
N GLY A 2 -0.64 12.47 23.21
CA GLY A 2 0.10 13.36 22.28
C GLY A 2 0.08 12.83 20.83
N ILE A 3 0.22 13.70 19.82
CA ILE A 3 0.23 13.32 18.38
C ILE A 3 1.28 12.23 18.09
N GLY A 4 2.50 12.38 18.61
CA GLY A 4 3.56 11.37 18.44
C GLY A 4 3.26 10.02 19.08
N GLU A 5 2.43 9.99 20.13
CA GLU A 5 2.02 8.75 20.79
C GLU A 5 0.98 8.00 19.95
N LYS A 6 -0.01 8.71 19.38
CA LYS A 6 -1.04 8.13 18.50
C LYS A 6 -0.40 7.49 17.28
N MET A 7 0.52 8.21 16.65
CA MET A 7 1.27 7.74 15.49
C MET A 7 2.10 6.51 15.82
N LYS A 8 2.81 6.48 16.97
CA LYS A 8 3.59 5.32 17.38
C LYS A 8 2.73 4.06 17.57
N ILE A 9 1.52 4.23 18.11
CA ILE A 9 0.58 3.12 18.29
C ILE A 9 0.05 2.64 16.94
N ALA A 10 -0.33 3.54 16.04
CA ALA A 10 -0.72 3.20 14.68
C ALA A 10 0.40 2.45 13.94
N HIS A 11 1.65 2.91 14.06
CA HIS A 11 2.82 2.23 13.47
C HIS A 11 2.97 0.83 14.03
N ASN A 12 2.98 0.66 15.35
CA ASN A 12 3.15 -0.66 15.97
C ASN A 12 2.04 -1.63 15.56
N ALA A 13 0.77 -1.21 15.59
CA ALA A 13 -0.35 -2.06 15.19
C ALA A 13 -0.27 -2.46 13.70
N THR A 14 0.10 -1.53 12.83
CA THR A 14 0.35 -1.80 11.40
C THR A 14 1.48 -2.83 11.21
N LEU A 15 2.59 -2.66 11.93
CA LEU A 15 3.74 -3.57 11.84
C LEU A 15 3.40 -4.96 12.36
N ASP A 16 2.61 -5.07 13.43
CA ASP A 16 2.17 -6.36 13.96
C ASP A 16 1.22 -7.08 13.01
N PHE A 17 0.32 -6.34 12.36
CA PHE A 17 -0.52 -6.85 11.27
C PHE A 17 0.32 -7.41 10.11
N PHE A 18 1.37 -6.69 9.71
CA PHE A 18 2.30 -7.15 8.67
C PHE A 18 3.11 -8.38 9.08
N LYS A 19 3.57 -8.47 10.33
CA LYS A 19 4.32 -9.64 10.82
C LYS A 19 3.52 -10.94 10.74
N GLN A 20 2.20 -10.86 10.90
CA GLN A 20 1.29 -12.01 10.82
C GLN A 20 1.08 -12.47 9.36
N ARG A 21 1.18 -11.57 8.39
CA ARG A 21 0.82 -11.81 6.97
C ARG A 21 2.04 -12.03 6.08
N LYS A 22 2.98 -12.90 6.49
CA LYS A 22 4.32 -13.07 5.88
C LYS A 22 4.33 -13.30 4.35
N GLY A 23 3.30 -13.94 3.80
CA GLY A 23 3.19 -14.24 2.37
C GLY A 23 2.69 -13.09 1.50
N ASP A 24 2.19 -12.02 2.11
CA ASP A 24 1.65 -10.87 1.37
C ASP A 24 2.75 -9.88 1.00
N LEU A 25 2.59 -9.23 -0.16
CA LEU A 25 3.34 -8.01 -0.47
C LEU A 25 2.67 -6.85 0.28
N VAL A 26 3.46 -6.05 0.99
CA VAL A 26 2.97 -4.88 1.74
C VAL A 26 3.75 -3.64 1.38
N ALA A 27 3.08 -2.49 1.47
CA ALA A 27 3.63 -1.16 1.28
C ALA A 27 3.04 -0.23 2.34
N VAL A 28 3.79 0.79 2.73
CA VAL A 28 3.33 1.89 3.60
C VAL A 28 3.47 3.18 2.82
N LEU A 29 2.40 3.97 2.78
CA LEU A 29 2.38 5.27 2.13
C LEU A 29 1.97 6.34 3.15
N PRO A 30 2.91 7.16 3.63
CA PRO A 30 2.58 8.33 4.43
C PRO A 30 1.80 9.33 3.58
N PHE A 31 0.93 10.09 4.23
CA PHE A 31 0.24 11.20 3.59
C PHE A 31 0.02 12.34 4.59
N SER A 32 -0.05 13.56 4.07
CA SER A 32 -0.36 14.76 4.87
C SER A 32 -1.20 15.74 4.04
N ASP A 33 -0.60 16.73 3.40
CA ASP A 33 -1.25 17.58 2.40
C ASP A 33 -1.45 16.86 1.05
N SER A 34 -0.66 15.80 0.81
CA SER A 34 -0.67 14.92 -0.35
C SER A 34 -0.09 13.55 0.03
N ALA A 35 -0.10 12.60 -0.90
CA ALA A 35 0.57 11.31 -0.73
C ALA A 35 2.10 11.44 -0.86
N LEU A 36 2.85 10.98 0.14
CA LEU A 36 4.31 11.15 0.25
C LEU A 36 5.07 9.91 -0.25
N PHE A 37 5.08 9.69 -1.57
CA PHE A 37 5.70 8.50 -2.17
C PHE A 37 7.20 8.32 -1.88
N GLY A 38 7.91 9.40 -1.59
CA GLY A 38 9.35 9.37 -1.26
C GLY A 38 9.66 8.96 0.18
N GLU A 39 8.66 8.97 1.06
CA GLU A 39 8.80 8.66 2.50
C GLU A 39 8.21 7.29 2.86
N GLY A 40 7.50 6.67 1.91
CA GLY A 40 6.91 5.35 2.06
C GLY A 40 7.81 4.20 1.61
N THR A 41 7.22 3.02 1.54
CA THR A 41 7.86 1.82 1.00
C THR A 41 7.20 1.36 -0.29
N PRO A 42 7.96 0.83 -1.27
CA PRO A 42 7.38 0.02 -2.33
C PRO A 42 6.79 -1.29 -1.78
N PHE A 43 5.98 -1.98 -2.58
CA PHE A 43 5.51 -3.32 -2.25
C PHE A 43 6.70 -4.27 -2.09
N THR A 44 6.76 -4.95 -0.94
CA THR A 44 7.84 -5.87 -0.60
C THR A 44 7.38 -6.94 0.39
N THR A 45 8.12 -8.05 0.44
CA THR A 45 8.02 -9.05 1.51
C THR A 45 9.00 -8.79 2.66
N ASP A 46 9.95 -7.86 2.49
CA ASP A 46 10.96 -7.52 3.49
C ASP A 46 10.33 -6.72 4.64
N ARG A 47 10.05 -7.42 5.74
CA ARG A 47 9.40 -6.82 6.93
C ARG A 47 10.33 -5.94 7.74
N GLN A 48 11.64 -6.20 7.69
CA GLN A 48 12.59 -5.38 8.41
C GLN A 48 12.71 -4.01 7.75
N TYR A 49 12.85 -3.98 6.42
CA TYR A 49 12.85 -2.72 5.68
C TYR A 49 11.56 -1.91 5.92
N VAL A 50 10.39 -2.56 5.87
CA VAL A 50 9.11 -1.89 6.15
C VAL A 50 9.06 -1.35 7.59
N GLU A 51 9.52 -2.12 8.57
CA GLU A 51 9.59 -1.69 9.97
C GLU A 51 10.50 -0.47 10.16
N GLU A 52 11.71 -0.51 9.60
CA GLU A 52 12.68 0.59 9.70
C GLU A 52 12.13 1.87 9.04
N THR A 53 11.59 1.79 7.83
CA THR A 53 11.00 2.96 7.14
C THR A 53 9.78 3.49 7.88
N THR A 54 8.88 2.61 8.34
CA THR A 54 7.64 3.04 9.03
C THR A 54 7.96 3.82 10.31
N ARG A 55 9.01 3.43 11.04
CA ARG A 55 9.42 4.12 12.28
C ARG A 55 9.98 5.53 12.04
N LEU A 56 10.44 5.84 10.81
CA LEU A 56 10.97 7.15 10.44
C LEU A 56 9.87 8.14 10.02
N ILE A 57 8.66 7.65 9.74
CA ILE A 57 7.53 8.50 9.33
C ILE A 57 7.18 9.45 10.47
N GLY A 58 7.17 10.75 10.15
CA GLY A 58 6.81 11.83 11.07
C GLY A 58 5.33 12.20 10.96
N PRO A 59 4.81 12.99 11.92
CA PRO A 59 3.44 13.49 11.85
C PRO A 59 3.32 14.56 10.76
N GLY A 60 2.21 14.53 10.03
CA GLY A 60 1.82 15.59 9.09
C GLY A 60 1.10 16.76 9.78
N SER A 61 1.02 17.90 9.09
CA SER A 61 0.28 19.09 9.57
C SER A 61 -1.13 19.21 8.97
N SER A 62 -1.43 18.43 7.95
CA SER A 62 -2.70 18.44 7.20
C SER A 62 -3.14 17.00 6.91
N THR A 63 -4.38 16.83 6.44
CA THR A 63 -4.96 15.50 6.20
C THR A 63 -5.71 15.48 4.87
N ALA A 64 -5.07 14.92 3.85
CA ALA A 64 -5.61 14.68 2.51
C ALA A 64 -5.99 13.21 2.35
N ILE A 65 -7.13 12.82 2.93
CA ILE A 65 -7.60 11.42 2.92
C ILE A 65 -7.79 10.92 1.49
N GLY A 66 -8.39 11.72 0.61
CA GLY A 66 -8.61 11.35 -0.80
C GLY A 66 -7.30 11.07 -1.53
N ASP A 67 -6.29 11.91 -1.35
CA ASP A 67 -4.95 11.73 -1.93
C ASP A 67 -4.26 10.49 -1.35
N GLY A 68 -4.43 10.19 -0.07
CA GLY A 68 -3.92 8.96 0.56
C GLY A 68 -4.52 7.70 -0.08
N ILE A 69 -5.84 7.66 -0.30
CA ILE A 69 -6.52 6.53 -0.96
C ILE A 69 -6.05 6.39 -2.40
N LEU A 70 -6.06 7.49 -3.17
CA LEU A 70 -5.66 7.46 -4.58
C LEU A 70 -4.18 7.15 -4.75
N GLY A 71 -3.34 7.61 -3.84
CA GLY A 71 -1.91 7.28 -3.81
C GLY A 71 -1.67 5.81 -3.52
N GLY A 72 -2.41 5.22 -2.57
CA GLY A 72 -2.36 3.77 -2.31
C GLY A 72 -2.78 2.95 -3.52
N LEU A 73 -3.86 3.36 -4.19
CA LEU A 73 -4.32 2.73 -5.42
C LEU A 73 -3.28 2.85 -6.53
N TRP A 74 -2.67 4.02 -6.71
CA TRP A 74 -1.61 4.20 -7.69
C TRP A 74 -0.40 3.30 -7.40
N LEU A 75 0.00 3.15 -6.14
CA LEU A 75 1.08 2.23 -5.76
C LEU A 75 0.78 0.79 -6.19
N ILE A 76 -0.47 0.33 -5.99
CA ILE A 76 -0.92 -1.00 -6.40
C ILE A 76 -0.85 -1.14 -7.93
N LEU A 77 -1.39 -0.16 -8.66
CA LEU A 77 -1.40 -0.18 -10.12
C LEU A 77 0.02 -0.16 -10.70
N ARG A 78 0.91 0.63 -10.11
CA ARG A 78 2.33 0.69 -10.46
C ARG A 78 3.01 -0.66 -10.25
N ASP A 79 2.79 -1.30 -9.10
CA ASP A 79 3.39 -2.59 -8.79
C ASP A 79 2.94 -3.70 -9.76
N ILE A 80 1.64 -3.73 -10.07
CA ILE A 80 1.09 -4.65 -11.09
C ILE A 80 1.70 -4.38 -12.47
N TYR A 81 1.81 -3.11 -12.85
CA TYR A 81 2.42 -2.69 -14.11
C TYR A 81 3.88 -3.17 -14.23
N VAL A 82 4.70 -2.95 -13.19
CA VAL A 82 6.10 -3.39 -13.14
C VAL A 82 6.21 -4.91 -13.18
N THR A 83 5.39 -5.61 -12.40
CA THR A 83 5.46 -7.08 -12.26
C THR A 83 5.04 -7.83 -13.52
N LYS A 84 4.05 -7.31 -14.27
CA LYS A 84 3.55 -7.94 -15.51
C LYS A 84 4.40 -7.68 -16.75
N ASN A 85 5.56 -7.01 -16.61
CA ASN A 85 6.52 -6.75 -17.70
C ASN A 85 5.86 -6.10 -18.94
N MET A 86 4.83 -5.27 -18.73
CA MET A 86 4.18 -4.55 -19.82
C MET A 86 5.16 -3.50 -20.35
N ARG A 87 5.58 -3.61 -21.62
CA ARG A 87 6.57 -2.73 -22.27
C ARG A 87 5.95 -1.45 -22.82
N VAL A 88 5.22 -0.67 -22.02
CA VAL A 88 4.60 0.58 -22.48
C VAL A 88 4.68 1.63 -21.39
N ASP A 89 5.74 2.46 -21.40
CA ASP A 89 5.96 3.67 -20.59
C ASP A 89 5.01 3.82 -19.39
N GLY A 90 5.48 3.43 -18.20
CA GLY A 90 4.65 3.24 -17.00
C GLY A 90 3.67 4.37 -16.72
N LEU A 91 2.58 4.03 -16.00
CA LEU A 91 1.52 4.97 -15.63
C LEU A 91 2.10 6.13 -14.79
N ALA A 92 2.58 7.16 -15.47
CA ALA A 92 3.13 8.34 -14.83
C ALA A 92 2.00 9.07 -14.08
N MET A 93 2.30 9.61 -12.90
CA MET A 93 1.32 10.36 -12.09
C MET A 93 0.52 11.44 -12.86
N PRO A 94 1.08 12.15 -13.85
CA PRO A 94 0.29 13.06 -14.69
C PRO A 94 -0.86 12.36 -15.42
N GLN A 95 -0.62 11.17 -15.99
CA GLN A 95 -1.65 10.38 -16.67
C GLN A 95 -2.70 9.87 -15.67
N PHE A 96 -2.27 9.48 -14.47
CA PHE A 96 -3.21 9.06 -13.41
C PHE A 96 -4.07 10.22 -12.89
N SER A 97 -3.51 11.42 -12.75
CA SER A 97 -4.26 12.64 -12.42
C SER A 97 -5.33 12.94 -13.48
N ASP A 98 -4.98 12.84 -14.77
CA ASP A 98 -5.94 13.10 -15.85
C ASP A 98 -7.07 12.07 -15.86
N ILE A 99 -6.74 10.81 -15.56
CA ILE A 99 -7.71 9.74 -15.37
C ILE A 99 -8.66 10.07 -14.21
N ILE A 100 -8.14 10.46 -13.04
CA ILE A 100 -8.96 10.84 -11.88
C ILE A 100 -9.85 12.04 -12.21
N LYS A 101 -9.33 13.07 -12.87
CA LYS A 101 -10.09 14.26 -13.26
C LYS A 101 -11.18 13.95 -14.29
N SER A 102 -11.00 12.91 -15.10
CA SER A 102 -12.00 12.44 -16.04
C SER A 102 -13.07 11.54 -15.41
N PHE A 103 -12.82 11.05 -14.19
CA PHE A 103 -13.75 10.18 -13.49
C PHE A 103 -14.95 11.00 -12.99
N ASP A 104 -16.13 10.53 -13.36
CA ASP A 104 -17.41 11.15 -13.05
C ASP A 104 -18.27 10.12 -12.29
N PRO A 105 -18.40 10.26 -10.96
CA PRO A 105 -19.09 9.28 -10.13
C PRO A 105 -20.62 9.28 -10.32
N GLU A 106 -21.20 10.27 -11.01
CA GLU A 106 -22.65 10.32 -11.24
C GLU A 106 -23.03 9.76 -12.62
N ASN A 107 -22.06 9.61 -13.52
CA ASN A 107 -22.29 9.16 -14.88
C ASN A 107 -21.92 7.67 -15.07
N VAL A 108 -22.94 6.81 -15.01
CA VAL A 108 -22.81 5.34 -15.14
C VAL A 108 -22.10 4.90 -16.42
N ASP A 109 -22.33 5.59 -17.56
CA ASP A 109 -21.67 5.23 -18.82
C ASP A 109 -20.17 5.54 -18.77
N ARG A 110 -19.79 6.68 -18.20
CA ARG A 110 -18.38 7.03 -18.00
C ARG A 110 -17.70 6.09 -17.03
N GLN A 111 -18.35 5.73 -15.94
CA GLN A 111 -17.85 4.70 -15.00
C GLN A 111 -17.61 3.38 -15.71
N ARG A 112 -18.55 2.91 -16.53
CA ARG A 112 -18.42 1.64 -17.26
C ARG A 112 -17.27 1.68 -18.27
N VAL A 113 -17.12 2.76 -19.03
CA VAL A 113 -16.00 2.94 -19.98
C VAL A 113 -14.68 2.93 -19.24
N PHE A 114 -14.60 3.67 -18.14
CA PHE A 114 -13.44 3.78 -17.28
C PHE A 114 -13.03 2.42 -16.67
N GLN A 115 -13.98 1.69 -16.08
CA GLN A 115 -13.75 0.34 -15.54
C GLN A 115 -13.30 -0.64 -16.64
N ASN A 116 -13.90 -0.57 -17.83
CA ASN A 116 -13.49 -1.42 -18.95
C ASN A 116 -12.07 -1.11 -19.43
N GLN A 117 -11.66 0.15 -19.43
CA GLN A 117 -10.30 0.56 -19.80
C GLN A 117 -9.28 0.08 -18.78
N LEU A 118 -9.50 0.39 -17.49
CA LEU A 118 -8.57 -0.02 -16.44
C LEU A 118 -8.57 -1.53 -16.19
N GLY A 119 -9.72 -2.19 -16.25
CA GLY A 119 -9.84 -3.64 -16.11
C GLY A 119 -9.11 -4.39 -17.22
N ARG A 120 -9.10 -3.87 -18.47
CA ARG A 120 -8.29 -4.44 -19.56
C ARG A 120 -6.79 -4.20 -19.36
N GLN A 121 -6.42 -3.04 -18.82
CA GLN A 121 -5.03 -2.63 -18.71
C GLN A 121 -4.31 -3.22 -17.48
N PHE A 122 -4.98 -3.26 -16.33
CA PHE A 122 -4.39 -3.68 -15.06
C PHE A 122 -4.90 -5.06 -14.59
N GLY A 123 -6.05 -5.50 -15.09
CA GLY A 123 -6.80 -6.64 -14.56
C GLY A 123 -7.57 -6.27 -13.29
N ALA A 124 -8.31 -7.21 -12.73
CA ALA A 124 -8.94 -7.02 -11.41
C ALA A 124 -7.85 -6.94 -10.32
N LEU A 125 -8.00 -6.00 -9.38
CA LEU A 125 -7.12 -5.85 -8.21
C LEU A 125 -7.41 -6.93 -7.15
N ASP A 126 -7.72 -8.15 -7.60
CA ASP A 126 -8.28 -9.21 -6.79
C ASP A 126 -7.32 -9.64 -5.69
N GLY A 127 -7.70 -9.33 -4.45
CA GLY A 127 -6.93 -9.66 -3.24
C GLY A 127 -6.09 -8.51 -2.69
N SER A 128 -6.01 -7.38 -3.40
CA SER A 128 -5.49 -6.13 -2.87
C SER A 128 -6.55 -5.40 -2.04
N PHE A 129 -6.13 -4.60 -1.06
CA PHE A 129 -6.98 -3.70 -0.30
C PHE A 129 -6.12 -2.57 0.29
N ILE A 130 -6.76 -1.48 0.71
CA ILE A 130 -6.11 -0.35 1.38
C ILE A 130 -6.59 -0.30 2.82
N VAL A 131 -5.68 -0.04 3.75
CA VAL A 131 -6.01 0.38 5.12
C VAL A 131 -5.43 1.78 5.30
N LEU A 132 -6.31 2.76 5.53
CA LEU A 132 -5.95 4.14 5.80
C LEU A 132 -6.13 4.41 7.29
N VAL A 133 -5.08 4.86 7.96
CA VAL A 133 -5.14 5.27 9.37
C VAL A 133 -4.96 6.78 9.43
N THR A 134 -5.84 7.47 10.14
CA THR A 134 -5.80 8.93 10.28
C THR A 134 -6.29 9.37 11.66
N ASP A 135 -5.79 10.48 12.18
CA ASP A 135 -6.26 11.12 13.42
C ASP A 135 -7.01 12.44 13.15
N GLY A 136 -7.17 12.82 11.88
CA GLY A 136 -7.77 14.08 11.45
C GLY A 136 -8.98 13.90 10.54
N GLU A 137 -9.65 15.01 10.25
CA GLU A 137 -10.66 15.09 9.19
C GLU A 137 -10.00 15.48 7.86
N SER A 138 -10.58 15.02 6.75
CA SER A 138 -10.10 15.46 5.43
C SER A 138 -10.30 16.97 5.27
N ASN A 139 -9.20 17.71 5.16
CA ASN A 139 -9.22 19.18 5.04
C ASN A 139 -8.46 19.70 3.82
N MET A 140 -7.73 18.83 3.11
CA MET A 140 -6.91 19.15 1.95
C MET A 140 -7.07 18.10 0.85
N GLY A 141 -6.59 18.43 -0.35
CA GLY A 141 -6.50 17.49 -1.48
C GLY A 141 -7.86 17.14 -2.11
N ILE A 142 -7.89 15.98 -2.76
CA ILE A 142 -9.07 15.44 -3.44
C ILE A 142 -10.12 14.99 -2.41
N SER A 143 -11.40 15.13 -2.74
CA SER A 143 -12.48 14.72 -1.83
C SER A 143 -12.41 13.21 -1.53
N PRO A 144 -12.59 12.80 -0.26
CA PRO A 144 -12.57 11.38 0.11
C PRO A 144 -13.64 10.57 -0.63
N THR A 145 -14.84 11.14 -0.80
CA THR A 145 -15.96 10.51 -1.52
C THR A 145 -15.58 10.15 -2.96
N LEU A 146 -14.94 11.07 -3.69
CA LEU A 146 -14.48 10.80 -5.05
C LEU A 146 -13.44 9.69 -5.09
N ALA A 147 -12.48 9.72 -4.16
CA ALA A 147 -11.44 8.70 -4.06
C ALA A 147 -12.02 7.31 -3.74
N VAL A 148 -13.02 7.25 -2.86
CA VAL A 148 -13.73 6.00 -2.52
C VAL A 148 -14.49 5.47 -3.73
N HIS A 149 -15.26 6.30 -4.44
CA HIS A 149 -15.93 5.88 -5.68
C HIS A 149 -14.97 5.31 -6.72
N PHE A 150 -13.79 5.94 -6.86
CA PHE A 150 -12.77 5.45 -7.76
C PHE A 150 -12.23 4.07 -7.32
N ALA A 151 -11.98 3.88 -6.02
CA ALA A 151 -11.56 2.59 -5.47
C ALA A 151 -12.61 1.49 -5.66
N ILE A 152 -13.90 1.81 -5.46
CA ILE A 152 -15.03 0.91 -5.72
C ILE A 152 -15.07 0.50 -7.18
N GLY A 153 -14.90 1.46 -8.10
CA GLY A 153 -14.84 1.16 -9.53
C GLY A 153 -13.71 0.19 -9.88
N MET A 154 -12.63 0.19 -9.11
CA MET A 154 -11.50 -0.73 -9.25
C MET A 154 -11.66 -2.04 -8.47
N HIS A 155 -12.82 -2.27 -7.85
CA HIS A 155 -13.08 -3.39 -6.95
C HIS A 155 -12.04 -3.49 -5.83
N LEU A 156 -11.54 -2.34 -5.36
CA LEU A 156 -10.52 -2.23 -4.33
C LEU A 156 -11.17 -1.85 -2.99
N PRO A 157 -11.24 -2.77 -2.03
CA PRO A 157 -11.76 -2.50 -0.70
C PRO A 157 -10.86 -1.52 0.04
N VAL A 158 -11.45 -0.52 0.68
CA VAL A 158 -10.75 0.48 1.49
C VAL A 158 -11.27 0.41 2.93
N TYR A 159 -10.37 0.29 3.89
CA TYR A 159 -10.69 0.35 5.32
C TYR A 159 -10.13 1.64 5.89
N VAL A 160 -10.94 2.41 6.60
CA VAL A 160 -10.51 3.66 7.23
C VAL A 160 -10.57 3.48 8.74
N ILE A 161 -9.44 3.69 9.42
CA ILE A 161 -9.33 3.71 10.88
C ILE A 161 -9.08 5.14 11.31
N LYS A 162 -10.10 5.78 11.89
CA LYS A 162 -9.98 7.11 12.48
C LYS A 162 -9.64 7.02 13.97
N ILE A 163 -8.53 7.62 14.36
CA ILE A 163 -8.09 7.73 15.75
C ILE A 163 -8.73 8.99 16.35
N GLU A 164 -9.69 8.81 17.24
CA GLU A 164 -10.37 9.89 17.95
C GLU A 164 -9.77 10.07 19.35
N GLU A 165 -9.80 11.30 19.88
CA GLU A 165 -9.54 11.50 21.30
C GLU A 165 -10.75 11.06 22.13
N GLU A 166 -10.52 10.65 23.37
CA GLU A 166 -11.61 10.52 24.35
C GLU A 166 -12.28 11.89 24.49
N ALA A 167 -13.41 12.08 23.83
CA ALA A 167 -14.38 13.06 24.29
C ALA A 167 -14.83 12.58 25.66
N SER A 168 -14.61 13.40 26.70
CA SER A 168 -15.22 13.22 28.02
C SER A 168 -16.65 12.76 27.81
N LYS A 169 -16.98 11.53 28.26
CA LYS A 169 -18.34 10.99 28.22
C LYS A 169 -19.23 11.87 29.10
N GLU A 170 -19.69 13.00 28.57
CA GLU A 170 -20.82 13.70 29.14
C GLU A 170 -22.07 12.88 28.85
N ILE A 171 -22.78 12.65 29.94
CA ILE A 171 -23.89 11.74 30.08
C ILE A 171 -25.06 12.27 29.23
N GLY A 172 -25.57 11.42 28.34
CA GLY A 172 -26.95 11.52 27.88
C GLY A 172 -27.21 12.54 26.78
N GLU A 173 -26.49 12.45 25.66
CA GLU A 173 -27.02 12.94 24.40
C GLU A 173 -26.57 11.96 23.31
N GLN A 174 -27.52 11.40 22.56
CA GLN A 174 -27.22 10.79 21.26
C GLN A 174 -26.77 11.93 20.36
N VAL A 175 -25.53 12.39 20.54
CA VAL A 175 -24.84 13.14 19.50
C VAL A 175 -24.81 12.17 18.33
N SER A 176 -25.65 12.45 17.34
CA SER A 176 -25.51 11.90 16.00
C SER A 176 -24.07 12.14 15.61
N ARG A 177 -23.22 11.14 15.86
CA ARG A 177 -21.81 11.20 15.55
C ARG A 177 -21.77 11.37 14.05
N ASP A 178 -21.41 12.57 13.60
CA ASP A 178 -21.37 12.89 12.18
C ASP A 178 -20.55 11.80 11.49
N VAL A 179 -21.22 11.02 10.63
CA VAL A 179 -20.61 9.93 9.90
C VAL A 179 -20.25 10.54 8.55
N PRO A 180 -18.96 10.52 8.15
CA PRO A 180 -18.59 11.07 6.86
C PRO A 180 -19.42 10.44 5.73
N GLU A 181 -19.81 11.25 4.75
CA GLU A 181 -20.69 10.84 3.65
C GLU A 181 -20.17 9.59 2.91
N PHE A 182 -18.86 9.49 2.73
CA PHE A 182 -18.20 8.39 2.02
C PHE A 182 -18.22 7.03 2.76
N VAL A 183 -18.71 6.97 4.01
CA VAL A 183 -18.75 5.72 4.78
C VAL A 183 -19.72 4.70 4.16
N ALA A 184 -20.88 5.16 3.70
CA ALA A 184 -21.84 4.28 3.04
C ALA A 184 -21.23 3.66 1.77
N ASP A 185 -20.47 4.44 1.02
CA ASP A 185 -19.80 3.99 -0.20
C ASP A 185 -18.67 3.00 0.13
N LEU A 186 -17.87 3.24 1.18
CA LEU A 186 -16.85 2.30 1.64
C LEU A 186 -17.44 0.91 1.93
N GLU A 187 -18.56 0.86 2.64
CA GLU A 187 -19.24 -0.38 2.97
C GLU A 187 -19.83 -1.06 1.73
N ALA A 188 -20.42 -0.30 0.81
CA ALA A 188 -20.88 -0.80 -0.48
C ALA A 188 -19.74 -1.39 -1.34
N GLY A 189 -18.53 -0.83 -1.21
CA GLY A 189 -17.29 -1.32 -1.81
C GLY A 189 -16.67 -2.54 -1.15
N GLY A 190 -17.27 -3.08 -0.09
CA GLY A 190 -16.72 -4.19 0.69
C GLY A 190 -15.55 -3.80 1.60
N GLY A 191 -15.41 -2.51 1.88
CA GLY A 191 -14.56 -1.92 2.91
C GLY A 191 -15.31 -1.66 4.21
N ALA A 192 -14.73 -0.87 5.11
CA ALA A 192 -15.39 -0.45 6.35
C ALA A 192 -14.74 0.80 6.97
N TYR A 193 -15.52 1.54 7.74
CA TYR A 193 -15.04 2.67 8.54
C TYR A 193 -15.04 2.32 10.03
N PHE A 194 -13.92 2.55 10.69
CA PHE A 194 -13.71 2.22 12.09
C PHE A 194 -13.25 3.45 12.88
N ARG A 195 -13.73 3.60 14.11
CA ARG A 195 -13.30 4.64 15.07
C ARG A 195 -12.56 4.01 16.23
N ALA A 196 -11.31 4.41 16.44
CA ALA A 196 -10.45 3.93 17.50
C ALA A 196 -10.23 5.05 18.52
N THR A 197 -10.63 4.81 19.77
CA THR A 197 -10.39 5.73 20.87
C THR A 197 -9.22 5.24 21.72
N PHE A 198 -9.11 3.92 21.88
CA PHE A 198 -8.05 3.28 22.64
C PHE A 198 -7.05 2.56 21.73
N PRO A 199 -5.78 2.43 22.15
CA PRO A 199 -4.78 1.67 21.41
C PRO A 199 -5.23 0.24 21.06
N SER A 200 -5.91 -0.42 22.00
CA SER A 200 -6.46 -1.77 21.82
C SER A 200 -7.53 -1.86 20.72
N ASP A 201 -8.16 -0.75 20.34
CA ASP A 201 -9.20 -0.73 19.31
C ASP A 201 -8.56 -0.95 17.93
N ILE A 202 -7.40 -0.33 17.68
CA ILE A 202 -6.66 -0.44 16.42
C ILE A 202 -6.25 -1.89 16.16
N GLU A 203 -5.75 -2.58 17.19
CA GLU A 203 -5.42 -4.01 17.10
C GLU A 203 -6.65 -4.87 16.78
N ARG A 204 -7.80 -4.59 17.42
CA ARG A 204 -9.06 -5.30 17.13
C ARG A 204 -9.55 -5.04 15.70
N MET A 205 -9.36 -3.83 15.19
CA MET A 205 -9.73 -3.48 13.80
C MET A 205 -8.85 -4.20 12.80
N TYR A 206 -7.53 -4.23 13.00
CA TYR A 206 -6.63 -4.99 12.14
C TYR A 206 -6.96 -6.48 12.16
N LYS A 207 -7.28 -7.04 13.32
CA LYS A 207 -7.78 -8.42 13.42
C LYS A 207 -9.07 -8.61 12.62
N LYS A 208 -9.99 -7.65 12.69
CA LYS A 208 -11.24 -7.72 11.91
C LYS A 208 -10.99 -7.66 10.41
N ILE A 209 -10.06 -6.82 9.98
CA ILE A 209 -9.64 -6.72 8.59
C ILE A 209 -9.00 -8.05 8.14
N ASP A 210 -8.20 -8.70 8.98
CA ASP A 210 -7.62 -10.02 8.66
C ASP A 210 -8.69 -11.10 8.46
N GLU A 211 -9.73 -11.11 9.31
CA GLU A 211 -10.89 -12.02 9.14
C GLU A 211 -11.64 -11.77 7.83
N LEU A 212 -11.80 -10.51 7.43
CA LEU A 212 -12.51 -10.13 6.20
C LEU A 212 -11.65 -10.35 4.95
N ARG A 213 -10.33 -10.23 5.08
CA ARG A 213 -9.35 -10.34 3.98
C ARG A 213 -8.24 -11.30 4.40
N PRO A 214 -8.52 -12.60 4.47
CA PRO A 214 -7.48 -13.57 4.81
C PRO A 214 -6.40 -13.61 3.73
N THR A 215 -5.14 -13.80 4.15
CA THR A 215 -4.03 -14.05 3.23
C THR A 215 -4.38 -15.25 2.33
N ARG A 216 -4.36 -15.03 1.02
CA ARG A 216 -4.59 -16.12 0.06
C ARG A 216 -3.39 -17.06 0.14
N VAL A 217 -3.62 -18.32 0.51
CA VAL A 217 -2.59 -19.36 0.44
C VAL A 217 -2.28 -19.59 -1.04
N ARG A 218 -1.29 -18.87 -1.57
CA ARG A 218 -0.68 -19.24 -2.83
C ARG A 218 0.01 -20.58 -2.59
N THR A 219 -0.50 -21.65 -3.18
CA THR A 219 0.29 -22.84 -3.44
C THR A 219 1.48 -22.36 -4.24
N GLN A 220 2.64 -22.27 -3.59
CA GLN A 220 3.84 -21.77 -4.22
C GLN A 220 4.19 -22.79 -5.32
N THR A 221 3.99 -22.44 -6.59
CA THR A 221 4.88 -22.96 -7.62
C THR A 221 6.23 -22.37 -7.26
N ILE A 222 7.05 -23.16 -6.56
CA ILE A 222 8.42 -22.80 -6.19
C ILE A 222 9.12 -22.48 -7.50
N VAL A 223 9.25 -21.21 -7.84
CA VAL A 223 10.24 -20.79 -8.82
C VAL A 223 11.54 -20.82 -8.05
N GLU A 224 12.26 -21.93 -8.14
CA GLU A 224 13.58 -22.05 -7.53
C GLU A 224 14.42 -20.87 -8.00
N GLN A 225 14.78 -19.99 -7.06
CA GLN A 225 15.77 -18.97 -7.34
C GLN A 225 17.09 -19.67 -7.60
N HIS A 226 17.43 -19.89 -8.87
CA HIS A 226 18.73 -20.41 -9.26
C HIS A 226 19.80 -19.46 -8.72
N SER A 227 20.53 -19.91 -7.70
CA SER A 227 21.58 -19.13 -7.06
C SER A 227 22.81 -19.12 -7.95
N TYR A 228 22.98 -18.08 -8.77
CA TYR A 228 24.15 -17.89 -9.63
C TYR A 228 25.51 -17.80 -8.87
N ARG A 229 25.51 -17.89 -7.53
CA ARG A 229 26.73 -17.80 -6.71
C ARG A 229 27.74 -18.90 -7.02
N TYR A 230 27.29 -20.15 -7.24
CA TYR A 230 28.22 -21.23 -7.56
C TYR A 230 28.77 -21.10 -8.99
N GLU A 231 27.95 -20.63 -9.93
CA GLU A 231 28.36 -20.37 -11.33
C GLU A 231 29.43 -19.28 -11.39
N LEU A 232 29.27 -18.21 -10.60
CA LEU A 232 30.26 -17.15 -10.49
C LEU A 232 31.58 -17.64 -9.88
N ASN A 233 31.52 -18.47 -8.83
CA ASN A 233 32.72 -19.03 -8.20
C ASN A 233 33.51 -19.95 -9.16
N ILE A 234 32.80 -20.73 -9.99
CA ILE A 234 33.42 -21.60 -11.01
C ILE A 234 34.08 -20.74 -12.09
N ALA A 235 33.41 -19.69 -12.57
CA ALA A 235 33.99 -18.77 -13.57
C ALA A 235 35.27 -18.09 -13.04
N ILE A 236 35.27 -17.64 -11.78
CA ILE A 236 36.45 -17.04 -11.13
C ILE A 236 37.59 -18.07 -11.02
N LEU A 237 37.31 -19.32 -10.68
CA LEU A 237 38.32 -20.38 -10.59
C LEU A 237 38.99 -20.65 -11.95
N PHE A 238 38.19 -20.74 -13.02
CA PHE A 238 38.72 -20.93 -14.39
C PHE A 238 39.58 -19.75 -14.85
N LEU A 239 39.17 -18.52 -14.53
CA LEU A 239 39.94 -17.32 -14.84
C LEU A 239 41.32 -17.35 -14.15
N LEU A 240 41.38 -17.75 -12.87
CA LEU A 240 42.62 -17.84 -12.11
C LEU A 240 43.54 -18.96 -12.65
N LEU A 241 42.99 -20.12 -13.01
CA LEU A 241 43.73 -21.22 -13.62
C LEU A 241 44.33 -20.82 -14.97
N PHE A 242 43.55 -20.12 -15.79
CA PHE A 242 44.02 -19.62 -17.08
C PHE A 242 45.16 -18.61 -16.90
N ALA A 243 45.03 -17.66 -15.97
CA ALA A 243 46.08 -16.70 -15.66
C ALA A 243 47.37 -17.38 -15.17
N ALA A 244 47.25 -18.43 -14.34
CA ALA A 244 48.40 -19.20 -13.87
C ALA A 244 49.11 -19.95 -15.01
N LEU A 245 48.36 -20.54 -15.93
CA LEU A 245 48.91 -21.21 -17.12
C LEU A 245 49.65 -20.24 -18.03
N VAL A 246 49.05 -19.08 -18.35
CA VAL A 246 49.69 -18.05 -19.17
C VAL A 246 50.99 -17.56 -18.51
N ARG A 247 50.97 -17.34 -17.19
CA ARG A 247 52.15 -16.94 -16.43
C ARG A 247 53.24 -18.02 -16.43
N GLY A 248 52.85 -19.29 -16.29
CA GLY A 248 53.77 -20.43 -16.36
C GLY A 248 54.44 -20.57 -17.74
N VAL A 249 53.70 -20.36 -18.82
CA VAL A 249 54.24 -20.36 -20.19
C VAL A 249 55.22 -19.20 -20.39
N TYR A 250 54.88 -17.99 -19.90
CA TYR A 250 55.78 -16.84 -19.99
C TYR A 250 57.11 -17.07 -19.25
N LEU A 251 57.08 -17.69 -18.06
CA LEU A 251 58.28 -18.01 -17.27
C LEU A 251 59.16 -19.13 -17.86
N VAL A 252 58.64 -19.92 -18.80
CA VAL A 252 59.38 -20.98 -19.51
C VAL A 252 60.02 -20.46 -20.81
N ILE A 253 59.53 -19.34 -21.32
CA ILE A 253 59.99 -18.72 -22.57
C ILE A 253 61.08 -17.64 -22.32
N GLU A 254 61.17 -17.10 -21.11
CA GLU A 254 62.33 -16.32 -20.62
C GLU A 254 63.47 -17.22 -20.11
#